data_AF-A0A0G9GZL7-F1
#
_entry.id   AF-A0A0G9GZL7-F1
#
_cell.length_a   1.000
_cell.length_b   1.000
_cell.length_c   1.000
_cell.angle_alpha   90.00
_cell.angle_beta   90.00
_cell.angle_gamma   90.00
#
_symmetry.space_group_name_H-M   'P 1'
#
loop_
_entity.id
_entity.type
_entity.pdbx_description
1 polymer ?
#
loop_
_entity_poly.entity_id
_entity_poly.type
_entity_poly.pdbx_seq_one_letter_code
_entity_poly.pdbx_strand_id
1 'polypeptide(L)'
;MIAAACLPAVVSAQTANRIGSLEEQAQASWRESMAHIATPSEGCFQATYPSVIWHQAACHALQPRVAPVPRFKLFNSGAAQTAGNGNDYTIQTSSLITQAVGSFPSVTGVTSEKGVGVAAYGGGGILGANEYSLQINSSFDDTTSVCKSHSGCTVWQQFVYAPDYEVQGSAAVFMQYWLIGWGSSRCPSGFGSDGEGDCYKNSAAASAPDVPATQLGNVKLTGTVTAGGNDTVVFTNGTTAYSSSGKDSVLLLASVWKVGEFNVVGNAGGSEAQFNSGSSITVKLAVTDGSTAVPSCVANSGSTGESNNLNLGSCTASGGSTPSIQFTESN
;
A
#
# COMPACT_ATOMS: atom_id res chain seq x y z
N MET A 1 50.61 -30.56 -34.23
CA MET A 1 49.38 -29.75 -34.46
C MET A 1 48.61 -29.72 -33.16
N ILE A 2 48.39 -28.53 -32.60
CA ILE A 2 47.76 -28.32 -31.29
C ILE A 2 46.25 -28.50 -31.45
N ALA A 3 45.68 -29.45 -30.70
CA ALA A 3 44.25 -29.64 -30.60
C ALA A 3 43.65 -28.51 -29.74
N ALA A 4 42.84 -27.65 -30.34
CA ALA A 4 42.05 -26.66 -29.62
C ALA A 4 40.91 -27.38 -28.88
N ALA A 5 40.99 -27.40 -27.55
CA ALA A 5 39.91 -27.88 -26.71
C ALA A 5 38.77 -26.85 -26.72
N CYS A 6 37.67 -27.18 -27.39
CA CYS A 6 36.39 -26.48 -27.21
C CYS A 6 35.93 -26.68 -25.75
N LEU A 7 35.91 -25.61 -24.97
CA LEU A 7 35.16 -25.57 -23.72
C LEU A 7 33.66 -25.73 -24.05
N PRO A 8 32.92 -26.61 -23.35
CA PRO A 8 31.54 -26.89 -23.68
C PRO A 8 30.63 -25.72 -23.25
N ALA A 9 29.74 -25.28 -24.16
CA ALA A 9 28.73 -24.24 -23.96
C ALA A 9 27.82 -24.45 -22.73
N VAL A 10 27.80 -25.66 -22.16
CA VAL A 10 27.03 -26.05 -20.98
C VAL A 10 27.49 -25.33 -19.70
N VAL A 11 28.78 -24.98 -19.59
CA VAL A 11 29.32 -24.28 -18.40
C VAL A 11 28.89 -22.81 -18.38
N SER A 12 28.76 -22.17 -19.54
CA SER A 12 28.37 -20.75 -19.68
C SER A 12 26.89 -20.51 -19.34
N ALA A 13 26.00 -21.45 -19.69
CA ALA A 13 24.57 -21.34 -19.39
C ALA A 13 24.27 -21.52 -17.88
N GLN A 14 25.00 -22.43 -17.21
CA GLN A 14 24.85 -22.65 -15.76
C GLN A 14 25.41 -21.51 -14.92
N THR A 15 26.43 -20.80 -15.39
CA THR A 15 26.97 -19.60 -14.71
C THR A 15 26.08 -18.39 -14.93
N ALA A 16 25.57 -18.17 -16.14
CA ALA A 16 24.63 -17.09 -16.43
C ALA A 16 23.33 -17.20 -15.59
N ASN A 17 22.74 -18.40 -15.49
CA ASN A 17 21.54 -18.63 -14.66
C ASN A 17 21.81 -18.41 -13.17
N ARG A 18 22.99 -18.78 -12.66
CA ARG A 18 23.35 -18.52 -11.25
C ARG A 18 23.54 -17.03 -10.98
N ILE A 19 24.20 -16.30 -11.88
CA ILE A 19 24.40 -14.85 -11.76
C ILE A 19 23.05 -14.13 -11.77
N GLY A 20 22.11 -14.53 -12.66
CA GLY A 20 20.75 -14.00 -12.66
C GLY A 20 20.01 -14.22 -11.34
N SER A 21 20.06 -15.43 -10.79
CA SER A 21 19.40 -15.73 -9.50
C SER A 21 19.99 -14.97 -8.31
N LEU A 22 21.30 -14.69 -8.33
CA LEU A 22 21.96 -13.92 -7.28
C LEU A 22 21.60 -12.43 -7.36
N GLU A 23 21.50 -11.90 -8.57
CA GLU A 23 21.09 -10.51 -8.82
C GLU A 23 19.64 -10.29 -8.36
N GLU A 24 18.73 -11.20 -8.68
CA GLU A 24 17.33 -11.15 -8.21
C GLU A 24 17.24 -11.17 -6.68
N GLN A 25 18.04 -12.01 -6.01
CA GLN A 25 18.14 -12.03 -4.55
C GLN A 25 18.72 -10.72 -3.98
N ALA A 26 19.73 -10.15 -4.63
CA ALA A 26 20.34 -8.89 -4.22
C ALA A 26 19.34 -7.73 -4.33
N GLN A 27 18.56 -7.68 -5.41
CA GLN A 27 17.51 -6.68 -5.59
C GLN A 27 16.38 -6.86 -4.57
N ALA A 28 15.98 -8.09 -4.27
CA ALA A 28 14.99 -8.37 -3.23
C ALA A 28 15.47 -7.92 -1.83
N SER A 29 16.73 -8.21 -1.50
CA SER A 29 17.38 -7.76 -0.26
C SER A 29 17.51 -6.23 -0.19
N TRP A 30 17.81 -5.60 -1.33
CA TRP A 30 17.84 -4.14 -1.42
C TRP A 30 16.47 -3.53 -1.18
N ARG A 31 15.38 -4.07 -1.76
CA ARG A 31 14.00 -3.61 -1.49
C ARG A 31 13.64 -3.77 -0.01
N GLU A 32 14.04 -4.87 0.61
CA GLU A 32 13.87 -5.05 2.06
C GLU A 32 14.63 -3.97 2.84
N SER A 33 15.88 -3.69 2.48
CA SER A 33 16.68 -2.64 3.14
C SER A 33 16.04 -1.26 2.99
N MET A 34 15.59 -0.91 1.77
CA MET A 34 14.95 0.39 1.51
C MET A 34 13.66 0.60 2.28
N ALA A 35 12.93 -0.48 2.63
CA ALA A 35 11.74 -0.38 3.48
C ALA A 35 12.07 0.11 4.92
N HIS A 36 13.31 -0.12 5.38
CA HIS A 36 13.75 0.18 6.76
C HIS A 36 14.68 1.39 6.88
N ILE A 37 15.18 1.91 5.76
CA ILE A 37 16.09 3.07 5.76
C ILE A 37 15.25 4.35 5.66
N ALA A 38 15.19 5.11 6.75
CA ALA A 38 14.49 6.39 6.80
C ALA A 38 15.06 7.41 5.81
N THR A 39 14.19 8.27 5.28
CA THR A 39 14.62 9.41 4.48
C THR A 39 15.31 10.46 5.36
N PRO A 40 16.23 11.29 4.81
CA PRO A 40 17.00 12.25 5.61
C PRO A 40 16.18 13.39 6.23
N SER A 41 15.03 13.75 5.62
CA SER A 41 14.17 14.86 6.06
C SER A 41 12.75 14.69 5.53
N GLU A 42 11.86 15.62 5.89
CA GLU A 42 10.56 15.76 5.21
C GLU A 42 10.77 16.08 3.72
N GLY A 43 9.90 15.54 2.88
CA GLY A 43 9.91 15.70 1.43
C GLY A 43 9.85 14.37 0.68
N CYS A 44 10.19 14.44 -0.61
CA CYS A 44 10.16 13.31 -1.52
C CYS A 44 11.58 12.89 -1.87
N PHE A 45 11.78 11.58 -1.98
CA PHE A 45 13.10 11.00 -2.22
C PHE A 45 13.02 9.83 -3.17
N GLN A 46 14.13 9.57 -3.87
CA GLN A 46 14.31 8.42 -4.73
C GLN A 46 15.64 7.75 -4.42
N ALA A 47 15.69 6.42 -4.51
CA ALA A 47 16.91 5.65 -4.48
C ALA A 47 16.92 4.61 -5.61
N THR A 48 18.11 4.26 -6.08
CA THR A 48 18.28 3.29 -7.16
C THR A 48 19.36 2.28 -6.80
N TYR A 49 19.03 1.00 -6.94
CA TYR A 49 19.94 -0.12 -6.76
C TYR A 49 21.22 0.06 -7.60
N PRO A 50 22.41 -0.27 -7.06
CA PRO A 50 22.66 -0.91 -5.77
C PRO A 50 22.75 0.06 -4.57
N SER A 51 22.58 1.36 -4.78
CA SER A 51 22.71 2.35 -3.71
C SER A 51 21.49 2.32 -2.78
N VAL A 52 21.73 2.45 -1.48
CA VAL A 52 20.68 2.66 -0.47
C VAL A 52 20.54 4.13 -0.05
N ILE A 53 21.23 5.02 -0.75
CA ILE A 53 21.23 6.46 -0.44
C ILE A 53 20.01 7.10 -1.09
N TRP A 54 19.22 7.79 -0.27
CA TRP A 54 18.11 8.62 -0.72
C TRP A 54 18.63 9.92 -1.36
N HIS A 55 18.18 10.17 -2.59
CA HIS A 55 18.36 11.43 -3.30
C HIS A 55 17.05 12.22 -3.28
N GLN A 56 17.13 13.52 -2.97
CA GLN A 56 15.95 14.37 -2.94
C GLN A 56 15.31 14.43 -4.32
N ALA A 57 13.99 14.27 -4.36
CA ALA A 57 13.16 14.39 -5.54
C ALA A 57 12.14 15.53 -5.34
N ALA A 58 11.58 16.04 -6.42
CA ALA A 58 10.51 17.02 -6.35
C ALA A 58 9.24 16.33 -5.81
N CYS A 59 8.62 16.93 -4.80
CA CYS A 59 7.24 16.64 -4.48
C CYS A 59 6.31 17.53 -5.32
N HIS A 60 5.09 17.07 -5.51
CA HIS A 60 4.00 17.91 -6.01
C HIS A 60 2.75 17.76 -5.15
N ALA A 61 1.89 18.78 -5.19
CA ALA A 61 0.60 18.74 -4.51
C ALA A 61 -0.39 17.94 -5.37
N LEU A 62 -1.07 16.97 -4.76
CA LEU A 62 -2.08 16.17 -5.47
C LEU A 62 -3.33 16.98 -5.79
N GLN A 63 -3.79 16.90 -7.04
CA GLN A 63 -5.09 17.36 -7.52
C GLN A 63 -5.91 16.14 -7.99
N PRO A 64 -6.58 15.43 -7.06
CA PRO A 64 -7.25 14.18 -7.38
C PRO A 64 -8.35 14.38 -8.44
N ARG A 65 -8.34 13.53 -9.48
CA ARG A 65 -9.36 13.54 -10.54
C ARG A 65 -10.68 12.93 -10.08
N VAL A 66 -10.62 12.07 -9.07
CA VAL A 66 -11.75 11.34 -8.48
C VAL A 66 -11.71 11.54 -6.97
N ALA A 67 -12.86 11.81 -6.37
CA ALA A 67 -12.95 11.91 -4.92
C ALA A 67 -12.66 10.54 -4.28
N PRO A 68 -11.81 10.49 -3.24
CA PRO A 68 -11.59 9.25 -2.51
C PRO A 68 -12.84 8.87 -1.70
N VAL A 69 -13.02 7.58 -1.43
CA VAL A 69 -14.23 7.05 -0.77
C VAL A 69 -13.81 6.23 0.45
N PRO A 70 -14.13 6.67 1.69
CA PRO A 70 -13.92 5.84 2.87
C PRO A 70 -15.03 4.78 2.98
N ARG A 71 -14.71 3.64 3.61
CA ARG A 71 -15.62 2.49 3.86
C ARG A 71 -17.03 2.86 4.30
N PHE A 72 -17.20 3.91 5.13
CA PHE A 72 -18.49 4.25 5.73
C PHE A 72 -19.58 4.64 4.72
N LYS A 73 -19.23 5.02 3.49
CA LYS A 73 -20.24 5.36 2.48
C LYS A 73 -21.04 4.16 1.97
N LEU A 74 -20.63 2.91 2.28
CA LEU A 74 -21.04 1.76 1.46
C LEU A 74 -21.77 0.62 2.19
N PHE A 75 -21.90 0.62 3.52
CA PHE A 75 -22.67 -0.44 4.20
C PHE A 75 -24.19 -0.37 4.00
N ASN A 76 -24.73 0.79 3.63
CA ASN A 76 -26.17 0.92 3.41
C ASN A 76 -26.65 0.38 2.06
N SER A 77 -25.76 -0.01 1.13
CA SER A 77 -26.14 -0.51 -0.20
C SER A 77 -26.03 -2.03 -0.38
N GLY A 78 -25.51 -2.78 0.61
CA GLY A 78 -25.62 -4.24 0.67
C GLY A 78 -24.88 -5.04 -0.41
N ALA A 79 -24.00 -4.41 -1.21
CA ALA A 79 -23.18 -5.12 -2.18
C ALA A 79 -21.97 -5.75 -1.48
N ALA A 80 -21.97 -7.08 -1.34
CA ALA A 80 -20.80 -7.84 -0.88
C ALA A 80 -19.69 -7.76 -1.94
N GLN A 81 -18.46 -7.39 -1.53
CA GLN A 81 -17.26 -7.40 -2.37
C GLN A 81 -16.41 -8.63 -2.06
N THR A 82 -15.64 -9.11 -3.04
CA THR A 82 -14.90 -10.39 -2.92
C THR A 82 -13.66 -10.29 -2.03
N ALA A 83 -12.88 -9.21 -2.19
CA ALA A 83 -11.83 -8.79 -1.26
C ALA A 83 -11.76 -7.25 -1.21
N GLY A 84 -11.51 -6.68 -0.04
CA GLY A 84 -11.60 -5.23 0.22
C GLY A 84 -13.00 -4.79 0.65
N ASN A 85 -13.21 -3.47 0.77
CA ASN A 85 -14.44 -2.86 1.28
C ASN A 85 -15.01 -3.53 2.55
N GLY A 86 -14.14 -3.82 3.52
CA GLY A 86 -14.50 -4.49 4.76
C GLY A 86 -14.48 -6.01 4.72
N ASN A 87 -14.47 -6.65 3.55
CA ASN A 87 -14.16 -8.08 3.41
C ASN A 87 -12.66 -8.24 3.13
N ASP A 88 -11.84 -8.01 4.14
CA ASP A 88 -10.38 -8.20 4.09
C ASP A 88 -9.84 -8.64 5.46
N TYR A 89 -8.58 -9.07 5.47
CA TYR A 89 -7.82 -9.37 6.67
C TYR A 89 -7.03 -8.15 7.16
N THR A 90 -7.05 -7.93 8.46
CA THR A 90 -6.13 -7.00 9.12
C THR A 90 -5.19 -7.71 10.06
N ILE A 91 -3.98 -7.15 10.18
CA ILE A 91 -3.08 -7.47 11.28
C ILE A 91 -3.47 -6.62 12.48
N GLN A 92 -3.63 -7.24 13.65
CA GLN A 92 -3.86 -6.55 14.90
C GLN A 92 -2.79 -6.90 15.92
N THR A 93 -2.12 -5.87 16.43
CA THR A 93 -1.04 -5.97 17.43
C THR A 93 -1.51 -5.48 18.79
N SER A 94 -0.82 -5.92 19.85
CA SER A 94 -1.02 -5.39 21.21
C SER A 94 -0.25 -4.08 21.44
N SER A 95 0.88 -3.93 20.75
CA SER A 95 1.77 -2.77 20.80
C SER A 95 1.55 -1.85 19.60
N LEU A 96 2.02 -0.60 19.70
CA LEU A 96 1.87 0.38 18.62
C LEU A 96 2.74 -0.02 17.42
N ILE A 97 2.13 -0.08 16.25
CA ILE A 97 2.79 -0.23 14.97
C ILE A 97 3.52 1.08 14.67
N THR A 98 4.80 0.97 14.35
CA THR A 98 5.63 2.09 13.87
C THR A 98 5.92 1.99 12.38
N GLN A 99 5.81 0.79 11.82
CA GLN A 99 6.00 0.53 10.41
C GLN A 99 5.19 -0.68 9.96
N ALA A 100 4.67 -0.64 8.74
CA ALA A 100 4.05 -1.75 8.06
C ALA A 100 4.62 -1.89 6.64
N VAL A 101 4.94 -3.12 6.22
CA VAL A 101 5.50 -3.46 4.91
C VAL A 101 4.58 -4.46 4.22
N GLY A 102 3.89 -3.99 3.20
CA GLY A 102 3.07 -4.78 2.29
C GLY A 102 3.89 -5.33 1.13
N SER A 103 3.68 -6.61 0.81
CA SER A 103 4.37 -7.29 -0.29
C SER A 103 3.55 -8.46 -0.84
N PHE A 104 3.97 -8.97 -2.00
CA PHE A 104 3.36 -10.12 -2.66
C PHE A 104 4.35 -11.27 -2.82
N PRO A 105 4.52 -12.17 -1.82
CA PRO A 105 5.50 -13.25 -1.90
C PRO A 105 5.31 -14.23 -3.06
N SER A 106 4.10 -14.32 -3.61
CA SER A 106 3.79 -15.13 -4.79
C SER A 106 2.72 -14.45 -5.61
N VAL A 107 2.94 -14.36 -6.92
CA VAL A 107 1.97 -13.88 -7.90
C VAL A 107 2.00 -14.85 -9.07
N THR A 108 0.91 -15.57 -9.29
CA THR A 108 0.80 -16.57 -10.36
C THR A 108 -0.50 -16.40 -11.12
N GLY A 109 -0.50 -16.76 -12.41
CA GLY A 109 -1.69 -16.66 -13.27
C GLY A 109 -2.15 -15.25 -13.64
N VAL A 110 -1.61 -14.20 -13.01
CA VAL A 110 -1.90 -12.80 -13.36
C VAL A 110 -1.30 -12.48 -14.74
N THR A 111 -2.16 -12.21 -15.70
CA THR A 111 -1.83 -11.79 -17.06
C THR A 111 -2.43 -10.42 -17.42
N SER A 112 -3.49 -10.01 -16.72
CA SER A 112 -4.10 -8.68 -16.86
C SER A 112 -4.85 -8.27 -15.59
N GLU A 113 -4.93 -6.96 -15.40
CA GLU A 113 -5.82 -6.30 -14.45
C GLU A 113 -6.59 -5.20 -15.21
N LYS A 114 -7.85 -4.97 -14.81
CA LYS A 114 -8.64 -3.84 -15.27
C LYS A 114 -9.43 -3.20 -14.11
N GLY A 115 -9.19 -1.93 -13.86
CA GLY A 115 -9.98 -1.12 -12.94
C GLY A 115 -11.38 -0.91 -13.51
N VAL A 116 -12.41 -1.28 -12.73
CA VAL A 116 -13.82 -1.09 -13.10
C VAL A 116 -14.57 -0.35 -12.01
N GLY A 117 -15.54 0.48 -12.42
CA GLY A 117 -16.42 1.15 -11.48
C GLY A 117 -17.48 0.19 -10.94
N VAL A 118 -17.75 0.27 -9.64
CA VAL A 118 -18.81 -0.51 -9.00
C VAL A 118 -20.08 0.33 -8.95
N ALA A 119 -21.14 -0.11 -9.63
CA ALA A 119 -22.38 0.66 -9.77
C ALA A 119 -23.04 1.02 -8.42
N ALA A 120 -22.95 0.11 -7.43
CA ALA A 120 -23.45 0.36 -6.08
C ALA A 120 -22.76 1.54 -5.38
N TYR A 121 -21.58 1.95 -5.86
CA TYR A 121 -20.72 2.98 -5.30
C TYR A 121 -20.57 4.18 -6.27
N GLY A 122 -21.50 4.31 -7.22
CA GLY A 122 -21.53 5.41 -8.19
C GLY A 122 -20.77 5.12 -9.49
N GLY A 123 -20.14 3.95 -9.63
CA GLY A 123 -19.45 3.55 -10.85
C GLY A 123 -18.21 4.40 -11.18
N GLY A 124 -17.69 5.12 -10.18
CA GLY A 124 -16.52 5.98 -10.30
C GLY A 124 -15.20 5.21 -10.16
N GLY A 125 -14.13 5.98 -9.95
CA GLY A 125 -12.76 5.49 -9.91
C GLY A 125 -11.97 5.88 -11.15
N ILE A 126 -10.69 5.55 -11.12
CA ILE A 126 -9.80 5.62 -12.29
C ILE A 126 -9.84 4.23 -12.91
N LEU A 127 -10.28 4.16 -14.16
CA LEU A 127 -10.72 2.92 -14.79
C LEU A 127 -9.93 2.66 -16.06
N GLY A 128 -9.61 1.40 -16.33
CA GLY A 128 -8.73 1.06 -17.44
C GLY A 128 -7.83 -0.12 -17.11
N ALA A 129 -6.87 -0.40 -18.00
CA ALA A 129 -5.94 -1.49 -17.78
C ALA A 129 -4.82 -1.05 -16.82
N ASN A 130 -4.50 -1.89 -15.83
CA ASN A 130 -3.54 -1.59 -14.76
C ASN A 130 -3.93 -0.38 -13.90
N GLU A 131 -5.24 -0.24 -13.64
CA GLU A 131 -5.82 0.81 -12.82
C GLU A 131 -6.22 0.24 -11.46
N TYR A 132 -5.20 -0.19 -10.72
CA TYR A 132 -5.29 -0.67 -9.34
C TYR A 132 -4.55 0.29 -8.40
N SER A 133 -4.72 0.14 -7.10
CA SER A 133 -3.89 0.79 -6.10
C SER A 133 -3.34 -0.23 -5.11
N LEU A 134 -2.18 0.10 -4.53
CA LEU A 134 -1.67 -0.57 -3.35
C LEU A 134 -1.96 0.32 -2.17
N GLN A 135 -2.58 -0.25 -1.14
CA GLN A 135 -3.00 0.51 0.03
C GLN A 135 -2.52 -0.18 1.30
N ILE A 136 -1.86 0.55 2.19
CA ILE A 136 -1.78 0.19 3.60
C ILE A 136 -2.71 1.12 4.36
N ASN A 137 -3.68 0.56 5.08
CA ASN A 137 -4.69 1.37 5.78
C ASN A 137 -4.67 1.10 7.29
N SER A 138 -4.88 2.15 8.10
CA SER A 138 -5.14 2.01 9.53
C SER A 138 -6.59 1.60 9.82
N SER A 139 -6.94 1.38 11.09
CA SER A 139 -8.32 1.23 11.57
C SER A 139 -9.11 2.55 11.58
N PHE A 140 -10.44 2.45 11.68
CA PHE A 140 -11.36 3.56 11.89
C PHE A 140 -11.72 3.82 13.35
N ASP A 141 -11.09 3.12 14.29
CA ASP A 141 -11.54 3.05 15.68
C ASP A 141 -10.73 3.95 16.63
N ASP A 142 -9.69 4.60 16.10
CA ASP A 142 -8.72 5.32 16.91
C ASP A 142 -8.99 6.82 16.92
N THR A 143 -9.01 7.43 18.11
CA THR A 143 -9.11 8.89 18.28
C THR A 143 -7.78 9.44 18.77
N THR A 144 -7.35 10.58 18.22
CA THR A 144 -6.21 11.35 18.74
C THR A 144 -6.63 12.78 19.10
N SER A 145 -5.71 13.57 19.64
CA SER A 145 -5.98 14.96 20.00
C SER A 145 -6.30 15.85 18.78
N VAL A 146 -5.99 15.43 17.54
CA VAL A 146 -6.36 16.21 16.34
C VAL A 146 -7.88 16.31 16.14
N CYS A 147 -8.64 15.37 16.74
CA CYS A 147 -10.10 15.40 16.75
C CYS A 147 -10.70 16.56 17.57
N LYS A 148 -9.91 17.30 18.37
CA LYS A 148 -10.35 18.49 19.14
C LYS A 148 -11.68 18.28 19.91
N SER A 149 -11.86 17.09 20.47
CA SER A 149 -13.07 16.69 21.21
C SER A 149 -14.38 16.65 20.40
N HIS A 150 -14.30 16.58 19.06
CA HIS A 150 -15.46 16.25 18.24
C HIS A 150 -15.94 14.83 18.58
N SER A 151 -17.22 14.72 18.97
CA SER A 151 -17.82 13.43 19.34
C SER A 151 -17.90 12.51 18.14
N GLY A 152 -17.40 11.27 18.29
CA GLY A 152 -17.37 10.29 17.20
C GLY A 152 -16.22 10.48 16.21
N CYS A 153 -15.34 11.47 16.43
CA CYS A 153 -14.21 11.67 15.55
C CYS A 153 -13.12 10.59 15.75
N THR A 154 -12.72 9.96 14.66
CA THR A 154 -11.58 9.04 14.59
C THR A 154 -10.62 9.44 13.47
N VAL A 155 -9.39 8.97 13.54
CA VAL A 155 -8.34 9.23 12.55
C VAL A 155 -8.12 8.00 11.70
N TRP A 156 -7.96 8.20 10.40
CA TRP A 156 -7.64 7.13 9.46
C TRP A 156 -6.60 7.58 8.47
N GLN A 157 -5.58 6.76 8.25
CA GLN A 157 -4.49 7.05 7.35
C GLN A 157 -4.31 5.93 6.36
N GLN A 158 -4.13 6.31 5.10
CA GLN A 158 -3.76 5.41 4.02
C GLN A 158 -2.37 5.78 3.52
N PHE A 159 -1.53 4.77 3.29
CA PHE A 159 -0.30 4.89 2.50
C PHE A 159 -0.60 4.26 1.14
N VAL A 160 -0.35 4.99 0.06
CA VAL A 160 -0.92 4.69 -1.26
C VAL A 160 0.15 4.76 -2.34
N TYR A 161 0.13 3.75 -3.21
CA TYR A 161 0.63 3.85 -4.58
C TYR A 161 -0.56 3.70 -5.54
N ALA A 162 -0.70 4.62 -6.49
CA ALA A 162 -1.79 4.62 -7.46
C ALA A 162 -1.30 5.11 -8.84
N PRO A 163 -1.30 4.25 -9.89
CA PRO A 163 -1.15 4.64 -11.29
C PRO A 163 -2.14 5.74 -11.66
N ASP A 164 -1.76 6.60 -12.61
CA ASP A 164 -2.66 7.55 -13.25
C ASP A 164 -3.53 8.42 -12.32
N TYR A 165 -3.15 8.59 -11.05
CA TYR A 165 -3.99 9.23 -10.03
C TYR A 165 -4.37 10.68 -10.42
N GLU A 166 -3.45 11.38 -11.08
CA GLU A 166 -3.62 12.76 -11.53
C GLU A 166 -3.40 12.97 -13.02
N VAL A 167 -2.43 12.27 -13.61
CA VAL A 167 -2.07 12.40 -15.02
C VAL A 167 -1.79 11.01 -15.58
N GLN A 168 -2.25 10.74 -16.80
CA GLN A 168 -2.05 9.46 -17.47
C GLN A 168 -0.57 9.22 -17.77
N GLY A 169 -0.08 8.00 -17.55
CA GLY A 169 1.32 7.60 -17.66
C GLY A 169 2.17 7.89 -16.41
N SER A 170 1.56 8.21 -15.27
CA SER A 170 2.30 8.58 -14.06
C SER A 170 1.56 8.21 -12.78
N ALA A 171 2.16 7.31 -12.00
CA ALA A 171 1.70 6.95 -10.68
C ALA A 171 2.05 8.01 -9.63
N ALA A 172 1.26 8.06 -8.57
CA ALA A 172 1.50 8.85 -7.37
C ALA A 172 1.80 7.92 -6.18
N VAL A 173 2.79 8.31 -5.39
CA VAL A 173 3.12 7.69 -4.09
C VAL A 173 2.90 8.73 -3.00
N PHE A 174 1.91 8.49 -2.15
CA PHE A 174 1.43 9.50 -1.19
C PHE A 174 0.74 8.85 0.02
N MET A 175 0.46 9.69 1.02
CA MET A 175 -0.44 9.37 2.12
C MET A 175 -1.73 10.18 2.02
N GLN A 176 -2.84 9.55 2.37
CA GLN A 176 -4.14 10.18 2.53
C GLN A 176 -4.54 10.17 4.01
N TYR A 177 -5.04 11.31 4.47
CA TYR A 177 -5.40 11.54 5.87
C TYR A 177 -6.88 11.82 5.98
N TRP A 178 -7.53 11.20 6.96
CA TRP A 178 -8.94 11.35 7.24
C TRP A 178 -9.21 11.63 8.70
N LEU A 179 -10.14 12.55 8.93
CA LEU A 179 -10.86 12.73 10.18
C LEU A 179 -12.29 12.25 9.92
N ILE A 180 -12.57 11.04 10.37
CA ILE A 180 -13.88 10.41 10.22
C ILE A 180 -14.78 10.88 11.35
N GLY A 181 -16.07 11.11 11.09
CA GLY A 181 -17.02 11.53 12.11
C GLY A 181 -16.78 12.95 12.64
N TRP A 182 -16.22 13.84 11.81
CA TRP A 182 -16.01 15.26 12.17
C TRP A 182 -17.34 16.00 12.41
N GLY A 183 -18.39 15.56 11.71
CA GLY A 183 -19.75 16.09 11.80
C GLY A 183 -19.99 17.28 10.87
N SER A 184 -21.00 18.10 11.17
CA SER A 184 -21.42 19.22 10.31
C SER A 184 -20.55 20.48 10.42
N SER A 185 -19.51 20.44 11.26
CA SER A 185 -18.59 21.57 11.42
C SER A 185 -17.68 21.69 10.19
N ARG A 186 -17.23 22.92 9.90
CA ARG A 186 -16.24 23.14 8.85
C ARG A 186 -14.98 22.30 9.13
N CYS A 187 -14.49 21.62 8.10
CA CYS A 187 -13.24 20.87 8.18
C CYS A 187 -12.05 21.75 8.58
N PRO A 188 -11.05 21.20 9.29
CA PRO A 188 -9.84 21.92 9.64
C PRO A 188 -9.15 22.53 8.42
N SER A 189 -8.37 23.59 8.64
CA SER A 189 -7.61 24.22 7.56
C SER A 189 -6.74 23.21 6.81
N GLY A 190 -6.83 23.21 5.48
CA GLY A 190 -6.12 22.27 4.61
C GLY A 190 -6.81 20.92 4.39
N PHE A 191 -7.92 20.64 5.09
CA PHE A 191 -8.78 19.50 4.81
C PHE A 191 -9.98 19.90 3.94
N GLY A 192 -10.28 19.06 2.95
CA GLY A 192 -11.55 19.09 2.22
C GLY A 192 -12.64 18.39 3.02
N SER A 193 -13.90 18.70 2.72
CA SER A 193 -15.06 17.96 3.22
C SER A 193 -15.45 16.91 2.19
N ASP A 194 -15.83 15.73 2.67
CA ASP A 194 -16.35 14.64 1.86
C ASP A 194 -17.86 14.78 1.53
N GLY A 195 -18.50 15.83 2.07
CA GLY A 195 -19.94 16.11 1.95
C GLY A 195 -20.84 15.44 2.99
N GLU A 196 -20.34 14.47 3.76
CA GLU A 196 -21.14 13.63 4.66
C GLU A 196 -20.68 13.70 6.13
N GLY A 197 -19.73 14.59 6.42
CA GLY A 197 -19.27 14.87 7.79
C GLY A 197 -17.87 14.33 8.09
N ASP A 198 -17.16 13.83 7.09
CA ASP A 198 -15.74 13.50 7.18
C ASP A 198 -14.89 14.61 6.55
N CYS A 199 -13.65 14.67 7.00
CA CYS A 199 -12.65 15.58 6.46
C CYS A 199 -11.45 14.81 5.95
N TYR A 200 -10.97 15.13 4.76
CA TYR A 200 -9.83 14.44 4.17
C TYR A 200 -8.82 15.41 3.57
N LYS A 201 -7.57 14.95 3.47
CA LYS A 201 -6.56 15.61 2.65
C LYS A 201 -5.50 14.61 2.22
N ASN A 202 -4.79 14.95 1.15
CA ASN A 202 -3.59 14.24 0.76
C ASN A 202 -2.34 14.94 1.31
N SER A 203 -1.28 14.16 1.53
CA SER A 203 0.10 14.68 1.58
C SER A 203 0.54 15.16 0.19
N ALA A 204 1.75 15.74 0.12
CA ALA A 204 2.43 15.85 -1.16
C ALA A 204 2.76 14.45 -1.70
N ALA A 205 2.95 14.33 -3.00
CA ALA A 205 3.24 13.05 -3.65
C ALA A 205 4.62 13.04 -4.30
N ALA A 206 5.19 11.84 -4.40
CA ALA A 206 6.27 11.54 -5.31
C ALA A 206 5.69 10.89 -6.58
N SER A 207 6.22 11.26 -7.74
CA SER A 207 5.92 10.58 -9.00
C SER A 207 6.65 9.24 -9.07
N ALA A 208 5.93 8.21 -9.53
CA ALA A 208 6.46 6.88 -9.80
C ALA A 208 5.97 6.40 -11.19
N PRO A 209 6.63 5.41 -11.80
CA PRO A 209 6.12 4.80 -13.03
C PRO A 209 4.88 3.96 -12.74
N ASP A 210 3.98 3.86 -13.71
CA ASP A 210 2.90 2.87 -13.67
C ASP A 210 3.50 1.47 -13.79
N VAL A 211 3.11 0.60 -12.87
CA VAL A 211 3.54 -0.78 -12.79
C VAL A 211 2.41 -1.68 -13.22
N PRO A 212 2.57 -2.50 -14.28
CA PRO A 212 1.57 -3.48 -14.65
C PRO A 212 1.31 -4.47 -13.52
N ALA A 213 0.06 -4.91 -13.34
CA ALA A 213 -0.29 -5.85 -12.27
C ALA A 213 0.44 -7.21 -12.38
N THR A 214 0.92 -7.55 -13.58
CA THR A 214 1.78 -8.73 -13.80
C THR A 214 3.14 -8.64 -13.08
N GLN A 215 3.50 -7.46 -12.57
CA GLN A 215 4.75 -7.21 -11.86
C GLN A 215 4.55 -6.99 -10.35
N LEU A 216 3.39 -7.32 -9.78
CA LEU A 216 3.14 -7.18 -8.34
C LEU A 216 4.18 -7.91 -7.46
N GLY A 217 4.78 -9.00 -7.93
CA GLY A 217 5.86 -9.68 -7.21
C GLY A 217 7.15 -8.85 -7.04
N ASN A 218 7.30 -7.77 -7.82
CA ASN A 218 8.48 -6.90 -7.82
C ASN A 218 8.32 -5.65 -6.96
N VAL A 219 7.15 -5.44 -6.37
CA VAL A 219 6.84 -4.22 -5.62
C VAL A 219 6.67 -4.44 -4.12
N LYS A 220 6.92 -3.39 -3.35
CA LYS A 220 6.53 -3.29 -1.94
C LYS A 220 5.98 -1.90 -1.66
N LEU A 221 5.05 -1.83 -0.72
CA LEU A 221 4.59 -0.58 -0.13
C LEU A 221 4.93 -0.59 1.35
N THR A 222 5.46 0.52 1.86
CA THR A 222 5.81 0.67 3.26
C THR A 222 5.19 1.94 3.80
N GLY A 223 4.51 1.83 4.93
CA GLY A 223 4.09 2.96 5.75
C GLY A 223 4.92 2.99 7.01
N THR A 224 5.42 4.16 7.41
CA THR A 224 6.11 4.40 8.68
C THR A 224 5.50 5.60 9.36
N VAL A 225 5.32 5.54 10.67
CA VAL A 225 4.89 6.66 11.51
C VAL A 225 5.91 6.93 12.58
N THR A 226 6.22 8.21 12.80
CA THR A 226 7.23 8.62 13.79
C THR A 226 6.65 9.68 14.69
N ALA A 227 6.46 9.37 15.98
CA ALA A 227 5.89 10.29 16.95
C ALA A 227 6.66 11.63 16.98
N GLY A 228 5.97 12.73 16.66
CA GLY A 228 6.56 14.07 16.59
C GLY A 228 7.52 14.31 15.41
N GLY A 229 7.69 13.32 14.54
CA GLY A 229 8.49 13.37 13.33
C GLY A 229 7.63 13.42 12.07
N ASN A 230 7.98 12.59 11.10
CA ASN A 230 7.23 12.45 9.86
C ASN A 230 6.66 11.04 9.73
N ASP A 231 5.46 10.97 9.18
CA ASP A 231 4.97 9.77 8.55
C ASP A 231 5.54 9.70 7.14
N THR A 232 5.84 8.49 6.68
CA THR A 232 6.50 8.26 5.39
C THR A 232 5.86 7.09 4.67
N VAL A 233 5.58 7.28 3.39
CA VAL A 233 5.30 6.20 2.45
C VAL A 233 6.56 5.92 1.62
N VAL A 234 6.86 4.65 1.41
CA VAL A 234 7.88 4.19 0.46
C VAL A 234 7.28 3.15 -0.45
N PHE A 235 7.37 3.38 -1.76
CA PHE A 235 7.06 2.41 -2.79
C PHE A 235 8.36 1.94 -3.43
N THR A 236 8.61 0.62 -3.45
CA THR A 236 9.73 0.05 -4.19
C THR A 236 9.21 -0.72 -5.39
N ASN A 237 9.87 -0.56 -6.53
CA ASN A 237 9.58 -1.29 -7.76
C ASN A 237 10.91 -1.75 -8.39
N GLY A 238 11.15 -3.06 -8.35
CA GLY A 238 12.38 -3.65 -8.90
C GLY A 238 13.62 -3.07 -8.22
N THR A 239 14.29 -2.16 -8.93
CA THR A 239 15.56 -1.50 -8.57
C THR A 239 15.41 -0.04 -8.14
N THR A 240 14.19 0.49 -8.05
CA THR A 240 13.96 1.90 -7.71
C THR A 240 12.98 2.04 -6.55
N ALA A 241 13.24 2.98 -5.65
CA ALA A 241 12.41 3.31 -4.51
C ALA A 241 11.99 4.77 -4.61
N TYR A 242 10.73 5.04 -4.27
CA TYR A 242 10.09 6.35 -4.31
C TYR A 242 9.47 6.61 -2.95
N SER A 243 9.68 7.78 -2.39
CA SER A 243 9.20 8.13 -1.06
C SER A 243 8.53 9.49 -1.05
N SER A 244 7.47 9.61 -0.26
CA SER A 244 6.88 10.87 0.17
C SER A 244 6.66 10.85 1.68
N SER A 245 6.78 12.01 2.31
CA SER A 245 6.61 12.17 3.76
C SER A 245 5.82 13.42 4.10
N GLY A 246 5.21 13.40 5.29
CA GLY A 246 4.44 14.50 5.86
C GLY A 246 4.45 14.41 7.38
N LYS A 247 4.12 15.50 8.07
CA LYS A 247 4.16 15.53 9.53
C LYS A 247 3.23 14.50 10.18
N ASP A 248 3.74 13.77 11.18
CA ASP A 248 2.91 12.93 12.06
C ASP A 248 1.80 13.76 12.72
N SER A 249 2.06 15.04 13.03
CA SER A 249 1.08 15.95 13.62
C SER A 249 -0.19 16.20 12.80
N VAL A 250 -0.28 15.67 11.58
CA VAL A 250 -1.51 15.73 10.78
C VAL A 250 -2.60 14.87 11.40
N LEU A 251 -2.29 13.64 11.83
CA LEU A 251 -3.24 12.73 12.49
C LEU A 251 -2.78 12.21 13.85
N LEU A 252 -1.49 12.31 14.16
CA LEU A 252 -0.82 11.72 15.32
C LEU A 252 -0.99 10.19 15.36
N LEU A 253 -0.93 9.54 14.19
CA LEU A 253 -1.21 8.11 14.05
C LEU A 253 -0.21 7.28 14.87
N ALA A 254 1.03 7.74 15.02
CA ALA A 254 2.06 7.08 15.84
C ALA A 254 1.65 6.87 17.31
N SER A 255 0.65 7.60 17.81
CA SER A 255 0.14 7.45 19.18
C SER A 255 -0.90 6.34 19.35
N VAL A 256 -1.47 5.83 18.26
CA VAL A 256 -2.64 4.95 18.30
C VAL A 256 -2.58 3.73 17.37
N TRP A 257 -1.72 3.71 16.34
CA TRP A 257 -1.75 2.69 15.30
C TRP A 257 -1.53 1.26 15.84
N LYS A 258 -2.54 0.39 15.72
CA LYS A 258 -2.46 -1.04 16.13
C LYS A 258 -3.06 -2.02 15.14
N VAL A 259 -3.73 -1.52 14.11
CA VAL A 259 -4.38 -2.31 13.08
C VAL A 259 -3.91 -1.86 11.71
N GLY A 260 -3.52 -2.82 10.87
CA GLY A 260 -3.10 -2.57 9.49
C GLY A 260 -3.83 -3.48 8.52
N GLU A 261 -4.30 -2.92 7.41
CA GLU A 261 -4.72 -3.62 6.20
C GLU A 261 -3.65 -3.43 5.13
N PHE A 262 -3.41 -4.43 4.27
CA PHE A 262 -2.65 -4.24 3.04
C PHE A 262 -3.22 -5.12 1.94
N ASN A 263 -3.55 -4.53 0.79
CA ASN A 263 -3.98 -5.27 -0.37
C ASN A 263 -3.77 -4.49 -1.70
N VAL A 264 -3.99 -5.20 -2.82
CA VAL A 264 -4.19 -4.63 -4.15
C VAL A 264 -5.68 -4.50 -4.42
N VAL A 265 -6.16 -3.29 -4.65
CA VAL A 265 -7.58 -2.98 -4.83
C VAL A 265 -7.77 -1.99 -5.97
N GLY A 266 -9.00 -1.61 -6.30
CA GLY A 266 -9.28 -0.62 -7.35
C GLY A 266 -8.56 0.72 -7.12
N ASN A 267 -8.47 1.51 -8.19
CA ASN A 267 -7.84 2.83 -8.15
C ASN A 267 -8.87 3.93 -7.85
N ALA A 268 -9.01 4.24 -6.56
CA ALA A 268 -9.88 5.28 -6.01
C ALA A 268 -11.37 5.10 -6.31
N GLY A 269 -12.20 5.97 -5.74
CA GLY A 269 -13.63 6.08 -6.07
C GLY A 269 -14.47 4.84 -5.74
N GLY A 270 -13.99 3.94 -4.87
CA GLY A 270 -14.65 2.66 -4.60
C GLY A 270 -14.65 1.70 -5.81
N SER A 271 -13.69 1.84 -6.72
CA SER A 271 -13.53 0.93 -7.85
C SER A 271 -13.03 -0.46 -7.41
N GLU A 272 -13.16 -1.42 -8.33
CA GLU A 272 -12.69 -2.79 -8.19
C GLU A 272 -11.53 -3.06 -9.16
N ALA A 273 -10.45 -3.66 -8.68
CA ALA A 273 -9.39 -4.22 -9.52
C ALA A 273 -9.80 -5.60 -10.02
N GLN A 274 -10.06 -5.73 -11.33
CA GLN A 274 -10.47 -7.01 -11.93
C GLN A 274 -9.28 -7.74 -12.56
N PHE A 275 -8.84 -8.78 -11.90
CA PHE A 275 -7.84 -9.71 -12.40
C PHE A 275 -8.47 -10.75 -13.34
N ASN A 276 -7.70 -11.22 -14.32
CA ASN A 276 -8.11 -12.33 -15.17
C ASN A 276 -8.35 -13.61 -14.36
N SER A 277 -9.21 -14.50 -14.88
CA SER A 277 -9.43 -15.83 -14.30
C SER A 277 -8.13 -16.63 -14.20
N GLY A 278 -8.00 -17.41 -13.12
CA GLY A 278 -6.81 -18.19 -12.80
C GLY A 278 -5.73 -17.38 -12.08
N SER A 279 -6.03 -16.15 -11.67
CA SER A 279 -5.09 -15.32 -10.91
C SER A 279 -4.99 -15.81 -9.47
N SER A 280 -3.78 -15.81 -8.92
CA SER A 280 -3.51 -16.12 -7.52
C SER A 280 -2.40 -15.22 -6.98
N ILE A 281 -2.72 -14.49 -5.91
CA ILE A 281 -1.84 -13.52 -5.26
C ILE A 281 -1.71 -13.91 -3.79
N THR A 282 -0.49 -14.13 -3.31
CA THR A 282 -0.21 -14.25 -1.88
C THR A 282 0.15 -12.87 -1.36
N VAL A 283 -0.65 -12.36 -0.42
CA VAL A 283 -0.48 -11.07 0.24
C VAL A 283 0.24 -11.30 1.56
N LYS A 284 1.22 -10.43 1.88
CA LYS A 284 1.89 -10.42 3.19
C LYS A 284 1.98 -9.00 3.71
N LEU A 285 1.52 -8.82 4.95
CA LEU A 285 1.71 -7.59 5.73
C LEU A 285 2.59 -7.90 6.93
N ALA A 286 3.79 -7.31 6.93
CA ALA A 286 4.75 -7.38 8.03
C ALA A 286 4.76 -6.06 8.80
N VAL A 287 4.91 -6.09 10.12
CA VAL A 287 4.91 -4.89 10.96
C VAL A 287 6.13 -4.84 11.89
N THR A 288 6.48 -3.61 12.27
CA THR A 288 7.40 -3.31 13.37
C THR A 288 6.59 -2.66 14.49
N ASP A 289 6.32 -3.42 15.55
CA ASP A 289 5.54 -2.97 16.73
C ASP A 289 6.35 -3.05 18.04
N GLY A 290 7.65 -3.36 17.96
CA GLY A 290 8.53 -3.55 19.11
C GLY A 290 8.32 -4.86 19.88
N SER A 291 7.44 -5.73 19.39
CA SER A 291 7.11 -7.03 19.99
C SER A 291 7.60 -8.19 19.11
N THR A 292 7.70 -9.38 19.70
CA THR A 292 7.86 -10.63 18.95
C THR A 292 6.65 -11.55 19.05
N ALA A 293 5.56 -11.07 19.65
CA ALA A 293 4.33 -11.81 19.81
C ALA A 293 3.71 -12.12 18.45
N VAL A 294 2.98 -13.25 18.37
CA VAL A 294 2.16 -13.55 17.21
C VAL A 294 0.99 -12.56 17.19
N PRO A 295 0.79 -11.79 16.10
CA PRO A 295 -0.33 -10.86 16.00
C PRO A 295 -1.61 -11.63 15.71
N SER A 296 -2.76 -10.96 15.80
CA SER A 296 -4.02 -11.53 15.32
C SER A 296 -4.19 -11.25 13.83
N CYS A 297 -4.67 -12.23 13.07
CA CYS A 297 -5.22 -12.00 11.75
C CYS A 297 -6.74 -11.97 11.82
N VAL A 298 -7.34 -10.80 11.61
CA VAL A 298 -8.77 -10.58 11.84
C VAL A 298 -9.49 -10.49 10.50
N ALA A 299 -10.43 -11.41 10.26
CA ALA A 299 -11.26 -11.40 9.06
C ALA A 299 -12.32 -10.30 9.12
N ASN A 300 -12.77 -9.85 7.95
CA ASN A 300 -13.82 -8.84 7.78
C ASN A 300 -13.51 -7.49 8.48
N SER A 301 -12.23 -7.13 8.54
CA SER A 301 -11.72 -6.01 9.34
C SER A 301 -11.10 -4.88 8.50
N GLY A 302 -11.09 -5.01 7.18
CA GLY A 302 -10.50 -4.04 6.24
C GLY A 302 -11.15 -2.65 6.24
N SER A 303 -10.42 -1.58 5.93
CA SER A 303 -10.92 -0.20 6.01
C SER A 303 -10.95 0.56 4.69
N THR A 304 -10.36 0.01 3.63
CA THR A 304 -10.49 0.56 2.26
C THR A 304 -11.95 0.62 1.80
N GLY A 305 -12.26 1.55 0.90
CA GLY A 305 -13.52 1.58 0.15
C GLY A 305 -13.46 0.86 -1.19
N GLU A 306 -12.26 0.53 -1.67
CA GLU A 306 -12.01 -0.18 -2.93
C GLU A 306 -11.95 -1.71 -2.74
N SER A 307 -12.02 -2.46 -3.83
CA SER A 307 -12.02 -3.93 -3.82
C SER A 307 -11.18 -4.56 -4.92
N ASN A 308 -11.05 -5.88 -4.88
CA ASN A 308 -10.63 -6.70 -6.01
C ASN A 308 -11.55 -7.92 -6.18
N ASN A 309 -11.46 -8.59 -7.33
CA ASN A 309 -12.32 -9.73 -7.69
C ASN A 309 -11.76 -11.12 -7.28
N LEU A 310 -10.81 -11.17 -6.34
CA LEU A 310 -10.18 -12.40 -5.86
C LEU A 310 -10.82 -12.88 -4.55
N ASN A 311 -10.94 -14.21 -4.39
CA ASN A 311 -11.51 -14.82 -3.20
C ASN A 311 -10.44 -15.03 -2.13
N LEU A 312 -10.67 -14.51 -0.93
CA LEU A 312 -9.77 -14.68 0.20
C LEU A 312 -9.68 -16.14 0.66
N GLY A 313 -8.46 -16.68 0.68
CA GLY A 313 -8.11 -17.92 1.36
C GLY A 313 -7.86 -17.73 2.85
N SER A 314 -7.43 -18.79 3.54
CA SER A 314 -7.15 -18.70 4.98
C SER A 314 -5.97 -17.78 5.29
N CYS A 315 -6.14 -16.94 6.31
CA CYS A 315 -5.06 -16.13 6.84
C CYS A 315 -4.24 -16.85 7.91
N THR A 316 -2.93 -16.63 7.88
CA THR A 316 -1.97 -17.10 8.87
C THR A 316 -1.27 -15.92 9.52
N ALA A 317 -0.94 -16.04 10.81
CA ALA A 317 -0.17 -15.04 11.55
C ALA A 317 1.14 -15.64 12.05
N SER A 318 2.22 -14.87 12.00
CA SER A 318 3.55 -15.27 12.46
C SER A 318 4.13 -14.19 13.37
N GLY A 319 4.69 -14.59 14.50
CA GLY A 319 5.46 -13.71 15.39
C GLY A 319 6.94 -13.65 14.99
N GLY A 320 7.81 -13.32 15.95
CA GLY A 320 9.25 -13.20 15.74
C GLY A 320 9.70 -11.76 15.55
N SER A 321 10.90 -11.53 15.01
CA SER A 321 11.48 -10.17 14.86
C SER A 321 10.67 -9.26 13.94
N THR A 322 9.81 -9.83 13.10
CA THR A 322 8.94 -9.12 12.18
C THR A 322 7.57 -9.81 12.17
N PRO A 323 6.71 -9.51 13.16
CA PRO A 323 5.35 -10.02 13.18
C PRO A 323 4.64 -9.76 11.85
N SER A 324 3.86 -10.72 11.37
CA SER A 324 3.21 -10.60 10.06
C SER A 324 1.94 -11.44 9.96
N ILE A 325 1.10 -11.08 8.99
CA ILE A 325 0.03 -11.92 8.48
C ILE A 325 0.26 -12.23 7.00
N GLN A 326 -0.28 -13.37 6.56
CA GLN A 326 -0.24 -13.79 5.16
C GLN A 326 -1.51 -14.56 4.80
N PHE A 327 -2.05 -14.26 3.62
CA PHE A 327 -3.17 -14.96 3.01
C PHE A 327 -2.99 -15.01 1.50
N THR A 328 -3.67 -15.95 0.85
CA THR A 328 -3.70 -16.04 -0.62
C THR A 328 -5.10 -15.71 -1.09
N GLU A 329 -5.22 -14.90 -2.12
CA GLU A 329 -6.47 -14.58 -2.81
C GLU A 329 -6.42 -15.09 -4.27
N SER A 330 -7.54 -15.62 -4.79
CA SER A 330 -7.56 -16.21 -6.15
C SER A 330 -8.96 -16.27 -6.82
N ASN A 331 -9.00 -16.45 -8.15
CA ASN A 331 -10.25 -16.65 -8.93
C ASN A 331 -10.15 -17.65 -10.09
#